data_AF-A0A419X9U1-F1
#
_entry.id   AF-A0A419X9U1-F1
#
_cell.length_a   1.000
_cell.length_b   1.000
_cell.length_c   1.000
_cell.angle_alpha   90.00
_cell.angle_beta   90.00
_cell.angle_gamma   90.00
#
_symmetry.space_group_name_H-M   'P 1'
#
loop_
_entity.id
_entity.type
_entity.pdbx_description
1 polymer ?
#
loop_
_entity_poly.entity_id
_entity_poly.type
_entity_poly.pdbx_seq_one_letter_code
_entity_poly.pdbx_strand_id
1 'polypeptide(L)'
;MIGYSDALEFGSETYKYIIANKDKFIAEEEIGQENYDDVIGATVNKYVSGIAKTGTIDELKSAIEEAKKDFTSPQQKMMEDNWYSTYYLAHKEYDTWFNKQISSAKETLKTDKRMGSSILINTTYRVAMDPAFEGAGIYGKAITAVEDYMKEDSEMLAGYYCLASLYKKSNNKEKALENINAFISKNAEKGGKNDQRVMALKEEIEKM
;
A
#
# COMPACT_ATOMS: atom_id res chain seq x y z
N MET A 1 -6.94 -21.31 12.67
CA MET A 1 -7.29 -21.55 11.26
C MET A 1 -6.03 -22.08 10.60
N ILE A 2 -6.00 -23.37 10.30
CA ILE A 2 -4.81 -24.07 9.79
C ILE A 2 -4.62 -23.64 8.33
N GLY A 3 -3.39 -23.21 7.99
CA GLY A 3 -3.02 -22.70 6.68
C GLY A 3 -3.06 -23.77 5.59
N TYR A 4 -4.21 -23.91 4.93
CA TYR A 4 -4.34 -24.74 3.72
C TYR A 4 -3.71 -24.10 2.47
N SER A 5 -3.39 -22.80 2.49
CA SER A 5 -2.84 -22.09 1.32
C SER A 5 -1.36 -22.34 1.04
N ASP A 6 -0.62 -22.98 1.96
CA ASP A 6 0.81 -23.22 1.75
C ASP A 6 1.12 -24.43 0.87
N ALA A 7 0.18 -25.38 0.76
CA ALA A 7 0.39 -26.65 0.06
C ALA A 7 -0.06 -26.68 -1.42
N LEU A 8 -0.97 -25.79 -1.84
CA LEU A 8 -1.45 -25.78 -3.22
C LEU A 8 -0.57 -24.87 -4.08
N GLU A 9 0.06 -25.45 -5.10
CA GLU A 9 0.89 -24.73 -6.07
C GLU A 9 0.11 -24.46 -7.36
N PHE A 10 0.20 -23.23 -7.87
CA PHE A 10 -0.44 -22.85 -9.14
C PHE A 10 0.07 -23.74 -10.28
N GLY A 11 -0.85 -24.25 -11.10
CA GLY A 11 -0.52 -25.12 -12.24
C GLY A 11 -0.12 -26.57 -11.88
N SER A 12 -0.04 -26.93 -10.59
CA SER A 12 0.17 -28.32 -10.15
C SER A 12 -0.98 -29.25 -10.60
N GLU A 13 -0.75 -30.56 -10.58
CA GLU A 13 -1.79 -31.54 -10.89
C GLU A 13 -3.00 -31.41 -9.97
N THR A 14 -2.76 -31.21 -8.66
CA THR A 14 -3.82 -30.98 -7.68
C THR A 14 -4.59 -29.69 -7.97
N TYR A 15 -3.90 -28.61 -8.30
CA TYR A 15 -4.55 -27.34 -8.67
C TYR A 15 -5.44 -27.52 -9.90
N LYS A 16 -4.91 -28.12 -10.97
CA LYS A 16 -5.66 -28.39 -12.21
C LYS A 16 -6.88 -29.27 -11.95
N TYR A 17 -6.75 -30.27 -11.07
CA TYR A 17 -7.87 -31.11 -10.67
C TYR A 17 -8.96 -30.30 -9.95
N ILE A 18 -8.59 -29.39 -9.05
CA ILE A 18 -9.56 -28.53 -8.34
C ILE A 18 -10.28 -27.60 -9.33
N ILE A 19 -9.53 -26.92 -10.22
CA ILE A 19 -10.11 -26.04 -11.25
C ILE A 19 -11.08 -26.81 -12.16
N ALA A 20 -10.70 -27.99 -12.65
CA ALA A 20 -11.53 -28.81 -13.53
C ALA A 20 -12.80 -29.35 -12.86
N ASN A 21 -12.82 -29.43 -11.52
CA ASN A 21 -13.94 -29.94 -10.73
C ASN A 21 -14.61 -28.84 -9.89
N LYS A 22 -14.48 -27.57 -10.29
CA LYS A 22 -15.00 -26.39 -9.59
C LYS A 22 -16.43 -26.58 -9.06
N ASP A 23 -17.37 -26.91 -9.93
CA ASP A 23 -18.79 -27.02 -9.57
C ASP A 23 -19.04 -28.13 -8.54
N LYS A 24 -18.26 -29.22 -8.60
CA LYS A 24 -18.33 -30.30 -7.62
C LYS A 24 -17.90 -29.81 -6.24
N PHE A 25 -16.77 -29.12 -6.14
CA PHE A 25 -16.27 -28.61 -4.87
C PHE A 25 -17.19 -27.54 -4.28
N ILE A 26 -17.75 -26.67 -5.10
CA ILE A 26 -18.70 -25.64 -4.64
C ILE A 26 -20.02 -26.26 -4.15
N ALA A 27 -20.45 -27.37 -4.74
CA ALA A 27 -21.68 -28.06 -4.34
C ALA A 27 -21.55 -28.83 -3.00
N GLU A 28 -20.34 -29.09 -2.52
CA GLU A 28 -20.13 -29.71 -1.20
C GLU A 28 -20.41 -28.70 -0.08
N GLU A 29 -21.33 -29.03 0.83
CA GLU A 29 -21.81 -28.14 1.90
C GLU A 29 -20.68 -27.63 2.82
N GLU A 30 -19.67 -28.47 3.06
CA GLU A 30 -18.51 -28.12 3.91
C GLU A 30 -17.50 -27.19 3.22
N ILE A 31 -17.56 -27.05 1.89
CA ILE A 31 -16.64 -26.21 1.10
C ILE A 31 -17.38 -24.96 0.63
N GLY A 32 -18.39 -25.09 -0.22
CA GLY A 32 -19.10 -23.94 -0.77
C GLY A 32 -18.24 -22.99 -1.62
N GLN A 33 -18.86 -21.92 -2.11
CA GLN A 33 -18.21 -20.92 -2.97
C GLN A 33 -17.06 -20.19 -2.26
N GLU A 34 -17.28 -19.78 -1.01
CA GLU A 34 -16.33 -18.94 -0.27
C GLU A 34 -15.01 -19.67 0.00
N ASN A 35 -15.05 -20.88 0.54
CA ASN A 35 -13.81 -21.63 0.80
C ASN A 35 -13.09 -22.02 -0.50
N TYR A 36 -13.84 -22.31 -1.57
CA TYR A 36 -13.24 -22.56 -2.89
C TYR A 36 -12.48 -21.33 -3.38
N ASP A 37 -13.13 -20.16 -3.36
CA ASP A 37 -12.53 -18.90 -3.81
C ASP A 37 -11.34 -18.48 -2.95
N ASP A 38 -11.39 -18.71 -1.64
CA ASP A 38 -10.29 -18.42 -0.73
C ASP A 38 -9.04 -19.28 -1.04
N VAL A 39 -9.22 -20.58 -1.26
CA VAL A 39 -8.11 -21.49 -1.58
C VAL A 39 -7.48 -21.17 -2.93
N ILE A 40 -8.32 -20.99 -3.97
CA ILE A 40 -7.82 -20.68 -5.31
C ILE A 40 -7.25 -19.27 -5.38
N GLY A 41 -7.93 -18.29 -4.76
CA GLY A 41 -7.48 -16.90 -4.68
C GLY A 41 -6.15 -16.78 -3.95
N ALA A 42 -5.95 -17.48 -2.83
CA ALA A 42 -4.67 -17.51 -2.13
C ALA A 42 -3.55 -18.13 -2.98
N THR A 43 -3.85 -19.22 -3.71
CA THR A 43 -2.90 -19.89 -4.60
C THR A 43 -2.46 -18.98 -5.76
N VAL A 44 -3.43 -18.34 -6.42
CA VAL A 44 -3.18 -17.34 -7.48
C VAL A 44 -2.36 -16.18 -6.94
N ASN A 45 -2.74 -15.63 -5.78
CA ASN A 45 -2.03 -14.51 -5.19
C ASN A 45 -0.57 -14.87 -4.84
N LYS A 46 -0.31 -16.08 -4.32
CA LYS A 46 1.05 -16.58 -4.05
C LYS A 46 1.87 -16.67 -5.34
N TYR A 47 1.33 -17.26 -6.40
CA TYR A 47 1.99 -17.39 -7.70
C TYR A 47 2.34 -16.03 -8.31
N VAL A 48 1.34 -15.17 -8.51
CA VAL A 48 1.54 -13.87 -9.18
C VAL A 48 2.42 -12.95 -8.34
N SER A 49 2.28 -12.96 -7.00
CA SER A 49 3.17 -12.17 -6.12
C SER A 49 4.62 -12.69 -6.11
N GLY A 50 4.84 -13.99 -6.33
CA GLY A 50 6.17 -14.56 -6.49
C GLY A 50 6.87 -14.01 -7.74
N ILE A 51 6.14 -13.98 -8.86
CA ILE A 51 6.62 -13.41 -10.12
C ILE A 51 6.80 -11.90 -9.99
N ALA A 52 5.87 -11.18 -9.37
CA ALA A 52 6.01 -9.75 -9.13
C ALA A 52 7.31 -9.39 -8.38
N LYS A 53 7.81 -10.26 -7.50
CA LYS A 53 9.04 -9.98 -6.73
C LYS A 53 10.34 -10.28 -7.47
N THR A 54 10.31 -11.12 -8.50
CA THR A 54 11.53 -11.75 -9.05
C THR A 54 11.61 -11.75 -10.58
N GLY A 55 10.47 -11.73 -11.27
CA GLY A 55 10.37 -11.75 -12.72
C GLY A 55 10.40 -10.35 -13.34
N THR A 56 10.14 -10.29 -14.63
CA THR A 56 10.00 -9.07 -15.41
C THR A 56 8.56 -8.56 -15.43
N ILE A 57 8.37 -7.31 -15.85
CA ILE A 57 7.02 -6.74 -16.00
C ILE A 57 6.16 -7.52 -17.01
N ASP A 58 6.76 -8.11 -18.04
CA ASP A 58 6.03 -8.89 -19.04
C ASP A 58 5.67 -10.27 -18.51
N GLU A 59 6.56 -10.92 -17.74
CA GLU A 59 6.22 -12.15 -17.01
C GLU A 59 5.10 -11.91 -15.99
N LEU A 60 5.10 -10.76 -15.29
CA LEU A 60 3.99 -10.38 -14.41
C LEU A 60 2.67 -10.26 -15.18
N LYS A 61 2.65 -9.54 -16.30
CA LYS A 61 1.44 -9.42 -17.14
C LYS A 61 0.96 -10.80 -17.61
N SER A 62 1.86 -11.64 -18.09
CA SER A 62 1.54 -13.00 -18.52
C SER A 62 0.97 -13.84 -17.40
N ALA A 63 1.54 -13.76 -16.18
CA ALA A 63 1.05 -14.49 -15.02
C ALA A 63 -0.35 -14.04 -14.58
N ILE A 64 -0.63 -12.74 -14.64
CA ILE A 64 -1.97 -12.19 -14.36
C ILE A 64 -2.99 -12.75 -15.35
N GLU A 65 -2.69 -12.69 -16.66
CA GLU A 65 -3.60 -13.19 -17.69
C GLU A 65 -3.74 -14.71 -17.69
N GLU A 66 -2.71 -15.45 -17.29
CA GLU A 66 -2.79 -16.89 -17.06
C GLU A 66 -3.71 -17.21 -15.89
N ALA A 67 -3.50 -16.58 -14.73
CA ALA A 67 -4.30 -16.82 -13.54
C ALA A 67 -5.79 -16.47 -13.72
N LYS A 68 -6.09 -15.42 -14.50
CA LYS A 68 -7.47 -14.99 -14.80
C LYS A 68 -8.29 -16.02 -15.57
N LYS A 69 -7.64 -16.93 -16.30
CA LYS A 69 -8.33 -18.03 -17.00
C LYS A 69 -8.99 -19.00 -16.02
N ASP A 70 -8.34 -19.21 -14.88
CA ASP A 70 -8.75 -20.20 -13.88
C ASP A 70 -9.58 -19.55 -12.75
N PHE A 71 -9.29 -18.30 -12.41
CA PHE A 71 -9.96 -17.58 -11.33
C PHE A 71 -9.97 -16.06 -11.55
N THR A 72 -11.14 -15.46 -11.45
CA THR A 72 -11.30 -14.00 -11.41
C THR A 72 -12.04 -13.61 -10.14
N SER A 73 -11.40 -12.80 -9.30
CA SER A 73 -12.00 -12.28 -8.07
C SER A 73 -12.95 -11.10 -8.35
N PRO A 74 -14.02 -10.90 -7.57
CA PRO A 74 -14.76 -9.64 -7.57
C PRO A 74 -13.89 -8.41 -7.28
N GLN A 75 -12.74 -8.60 -6.61
CA GLN A 75 -11.75 -7.57 -6.31
C GLN A 75 -10.52 -7.63 -7.24
N GLN A 76 -10.64 -8.22 -8.43
CA GLN A 76 -9.53 -8.45 -9.37
C GLN A 76 -8.68 -7.19 -9.62
N LYS A 77 -9.31 -6.03 -9.84
CA LYS A 77 -8.58 -4.78 -10.07
C LYS A 77 -7.67 -4.42 -8.89
N MET A 78 -8.16 -4.58 -7.67
CA MET A 78 -7.38 -4.30 -6.45
C MET A 78 -6.21 -5.28 -6.31
N MET A 79 -6.42 -6.56 -6.65
CA MET A 79 -5.35 -7.56 -6.65
C MET A 79 -4.26 -7.22 -7.67
N GLU A 80 -4.65 -6.87 -8.90
CA GLU A 80 -3.70 -6.45 -9.94
C GLU A 80 -2.91 -5.20 -9.54
N ASP A 81 -3.59 -4.18 -8.99
CA ASP A 81 -2.91 -2.98 -8.50
C ASP A 81 -1.89 -3.30 -7.39
N ASN A 82 -2.20 -4.25 -6.51
CA ASN A 82 -1.28 -4.73 -5.47
C ASN A 82 -0.10 -5.52 -6.04
N TRP A 83 -0.30 -6.34 -7.07
CA TRP A 83 0.79 -7.08 -7.72
C TRP A 83 1.74 -6.14 -8.47
N TYR A 84 1.21 -5.16 -9.22
CA TYR A 84 2.05 -4.12 -9.83
C TYR A 84 2.78 -3.30 -8.78
N SER A 85 2.12 -2.95 -7.68
CA SER A 85 2.75 -2.24 -6.56
C SER A 85 3.92 -3.05 -5.97
N THR A 86 3.72 -4.35 -5.77
CA THR A 86 4.76 -5.30 -5.31
C THR A 86 5.95 -5.32 -6.27
N TYR A 87 5.67 -5.37 -7.58
CA TYR A 87 6.71 -5.34 -8.61
C TYR A 87 7.54 -4.07 -8.56
N TYR A 88 6.89 -2.90 -8.61
CA TYR A 88 7.65 -1.65 -8.62
C TYR A 88 8.51 -1.48 -7.35
N LEU A 89 8.04 -1.96 -6.20
CA LEU A 89 8.82 -1.93 -4.96
C LEU A 89 10.00 -2.91 -4.98
N ALA A 90 9.79 -4.16 -5.42
CA ALA A 90 10.83 -5.17 -5.49
C ALA A 90 11.93 -4.82 -6.50
N HIS A 91 11.55 -4.17 -7.60
CA HIS A 91 12.44 -3.75 -8.67
C HIS A 91 13.01 -2.34 -8.50
N LYS A 92 12.76 -1.70 -7.34
CA LYS A 92 13.21 -0.34 -7.00
C LYS A 92 12.75 0.75 -7.97
N GLU A 93 11.64 0.52 -8.67
CA GLU A 93 10.95 1.50 -9.51
C GLU A 93 10.09 2.44 -8.64
N TYR A 94 10.73 3.06 -7.65
CA TYR A 94 10.05 3.83 -6.61
C TYR A 94 9.27 5.03 -7.15
N ASP A 95 9.78 5.66 -8.22
CA ASP A 95 9.10 6.76 -8.89
C ASP A 95 7.80 6.32 -9.57
N THR A 96 7.84 5.20 -10.29
CA THR A 96 6.67 4.60 -10.94
C THR A 96 5.63 4.21 -9.90
N TRP A 97 6.08 3.52 -8.84
CA TRP A 97 5.23 3.15 -7.70
C TRP A 97 4.55 4.38 -7.10
N PHE A 98 5.34 5.39 -6.72
CA PHE A 98 4.84 6.58 -6.05
C PHE A 98 3.83 7.34 -6.91
N ASN A 99 4.14 7.57 -8.19
CA ASN A 99 3.24 8.26 -9.11
C ASN A 99 1.91 7.52 -9.29
N LYS A 100 1.94 6.17 -9.36
CA LYS A 100 0.71 5.37 -9.47
C LYS A 100 -0.14 5.48 -8.20
N GLN A 101 0.46 5.39 -7.02
CA GLN A 101 -0.23 5.54 -5.74
C GLN A 101 -0.85 6.93 -5.57
N ILE A 102 -0.10 8.00 -5.86
CA ILE A 102 -0.61 9.38 -5.77
C ILE A 102 -1.72 9.63 -6.79
N SER A 103 -1.60 9.11 -8.01
CA SER A 103 -2.66 9.22 -9.03
C SER A 103 -3.93 8.51 -8.58
N SER A 104 -3.81 7.30 -8.02
CA SER A 104 -4.95 6.59 -7.44
C SER A 104 -5.58 7.37 -6.29
N ALA A 105 -4.78 7.93 -5.39
CA ALA A 105 -5.28 8.77 -4.29
C ALA A 105 -6.06 9.98 -4.81
N LYS A 106 -5.53 10.67 -5.83
CA LYS A 106 -6.18 11.84 -6.46
C LYS A 106 -7.50 11.47 -7.15
N GLU A 107 -7.57 10.34 -7.83
CA GLU A 107 -8.84 9.88 -8.40
C GLU A 107 -9.85 9.52 -7.30
N THR A 108 -9.42 8.82 -6.24
CA THR A 108 -10.29 8.50 -5.11
C THR A 108 -10.78 9.74 -4.38
N LEU A 109 -9.95 10.78 -4.23
CA LEU A 109 -10.33 12.05 -3.61
C LEU A 109 -11.56 12.71 -4.26
N LYS A 110 -11.79 12.46 -5.56
CA LYS A 110 -12.95 13.02 -6.29
C LYS A 110 -14.29 12.42 -5.84
N THR A 111 -14.28 11.20 -5.29
CA THR A 111 -15.50 10.46 -4.94
C THR A 111 -15.58 10.11 -3.45
N ASP A 112 -14.44 9.94 -2.78
CA ASP A 112 -14.32 9.65 -1.36
C ASP A 112 -13.10 10.37 -0.78
N LYS A 113 -13.35 11.57 -0.22
CA LYS A 113 -12.30 12.41 0.38
C LYS A 113 -11.55 11.68 1.52
N ARG A 114 -12.26 10.89 2.33
CA ARG A 114 -11.65 10.19 3.47
C ARG A 114 -10.70 9.09 2.98
N MET A 115 -11.15 8.29 2.01
CA MET A 115 -10.32 7.22 1.47
C MET A 115 -9.14 7.78 0.67
N GLY A 116 -9.37 8.76 -0.20
CA GLY A 116 -8.32 9.35 -1.02
C GLY A 116 -7.22 10.02 -0.18
N SER A 117 -7.59 10.76 0.86
CA SER A 117 -6.63 11.38 1.76
C SER A 117 -5.88 10.36 2.62
N SER A 118 -6.54 9.27 3.04
CA SER A 118 -5.89 8.14 3.71
C SER A 118 -4.84 7.48 2.82
N ILE A 119 -5.14 7.21 1.54
CA ILE A 119 -4.18 6.63 0.58
C ILE A 119 -2.99 7.57 0.40
N LEU A 120 -3.24 8.88 0.20
CA LEU A 120 -2.20 9.88 0.02
C LEU A 120 -1.25 9.90 1.22
N ILE A 121 -1.78 10.10 2.43
CA ILE A 121 -0.98 10.21 3.65
C ILE A 121 -0.25 8.91 3.98
N ASN A 122 -0.90 7.74 3.84
CA ASN A 122 -0.23 6.47 4.11
C ASN A 122 0.91 6.21 3.11
N THR A 123 0.71 6.57 1.83
CA THR A 123 1.75 6.44 0.80
C THR A 123 2.96 7.32 1.11
N THR A 124 2.73 8.61 1.41
CA THR A 124 3.82 9.57 1.67
C THR A 124 4.47 9.33 3.03
N TYR A 125 3.72 8.89 4.04
CA TYR A 125 4.28 8.49 5.33
C TYR A 125 5.14 7.24 5.21
N ARG A 126 4.73 6.25 4.40
CA ARG A 126 5.57 5.09 4.09
C ARG A 126 6.90 5.51 3.50
N VAL A 127 6.91 6.47 2.57
CA VAL A 127 8.15 7.01 2.01
C VAL A 127 9.08 7.56 3.10
N ALA A 128 8.54 8.19 4.16
CA ALA A 128 9.34 8.70 5.26
C ALA A 128 9.86 7.60 6.21
N MET A 129 9.16 6.48 6.34
CA MET A 129 9.41 5.49 7.41
C MET A 129 10.08 4.20 6.94
N ASP A 130 9.85 3.78 5.70
CA ASP A 130 10.37 2.53 5.15
C ASP A 130 11.83 2.73 4.67
N PRO A 131 12.82 2.03 5.26
CA PRO A 131 14.23 2.19 4.89
C PRO A 131 14.53 1.92 3.42
N ALA A 132 13.66 1.19 2.70
CA ALA A 132 13.83 0.94 1.27
C ALA A 132 13.84 2.24 0.43
N PHE A 133 13.28 3.35 0.95
CA PHE A 133 13.26 4.64 0.28
C PHE A 133 14.43 5.57 0.65
N GLU A 134 15.34 5.15 1.52
CA GLU A 134 16.54 5.93 1.83
C GLU A 134 17.42 6.06 0.59
N GLY A 135 17.71 7.31 0.19
CA GLY A 135 18.45 7.59 -1.04
C GLY A 135 17.67 7.38 -2.34
N ALA A 136 16.36 7.06 -2.29
CA ALA A 136 15.54 6.84 -3.48
C ALA A 136 15.20 8.13 -4.26
N GLY A 137 15.50 9.31 -3.71
CA GLY A 137 15.25 10.60 -4.38
C GLY A 137 13.78 11.05 -4.42
N ILE A 138 12.88 10.35 -3.73
CA ILE A 138 11.43 10.61 -3.81
C ILE A 138 10.87 11.50 -2.70
N TYR A 139 11.68 11.89 -1.71
CA TYR A 139 11.22 12.71 -0.58
C TYR A 139 10.63 14.04 -1.02
N GLY A 140 11.24 14.72 -2.00
CA GLY A 140 10.70 15.97 -2.54
C GLY A 140 9.31 15.80 -3.15
N LYS A 141 9.08 14.73 -3.92
CA LYS A 141 7.75 14.41 -4.49
C LYS A 141 6.72 14.12 -3.41
N ALA A 142 7.11 13.37 -2.37
CA ALA A 142 6.26 13.09 -1.22
C ALA A 142 5.89 14.35 -0.45
N ILE A 143 6.85 15.26 -0.21
CA ILE A 143 6.62 16.56 0.44
C ILE A 143 5.61 17.37 -0.39
N THR A 144 5.87 17.58 -1.69
CA THR A 144 4.98 18.34 -2.56
C THR A 144 3.56 17.76 -2.59
N ALA A 145 3.42 16.43 -2.64
CA ALA A 145 2.11 15.79 -2.64
C ALA A 145 1.30 16.07 -1.36
N VAL A 146 1.94 16.05 -0.19
CA VAL A 146 1.27 16.38 1.07
C VAL A 146 1.00 17.88 1.18
N GLU A 147 1.95 18.73 0.80
CA GLU A 147 1.76 20.20 0.80
C GLU A 147 0.61 20.64 -0.08
N ASP A 148 0.51 20.10 -1.30
CA ASP A 148 -0.58 20.40 -2.21
C ASP A 148 -1.93 20.00 -1.62
N TYR A 149 -2.01 18.82 -0.99
CA TYR A 149 -3.22 18.40 -0.29
C TYR A 149 -3.54 19.32 0.92
N MET A 150 -2.53 19.71 1.69
CA MET A 150 -2.69 20.56 2.88
C MET A 150 -3.11 22.01 2.55
N LYS A 151 -2.89 22.48 1.31
CA LYS A 151 -3.48 23.75 0.83
C LYS A 151 -5.01 23.68 0.77
N GLU A 152 -5.56 22.49 0.52
CA GLU A 152 -7.00 22.25 0.43
C GLU A 152 -7.61 21.82 1.78
N ASP A 153 -6.82 21.18 2.65
CA ASP A 153 -7.25 20.67 3.96
C ASP A 153 -6.22 20.96 5.05
N SER A 154 -6.08 22.23 5.42
CA SER A 154 -5.12 22.70 6.43
C SER A 154 -5.40 22.23 7.86
N GLU A 155 -6.55 21.56 8.07
CA GLU A 155 -6.98 21.01 9.35
C GLU A 155 -6.61 19.54 9.55
N MET A 156 -6.08 18.88 8.52
CA MET A 156 -5.66 17.49 8.59
C MET A 156 -4.39 17.32 9.44
N LEU A 157 -4.58 16.90 10.70
CA LEU A 157 -3.47 16.62 11.63
C LEU A 157 -2.44 15.65 11.04
N ALA A 158 -2.91 14.58 10.38
CA ALA A 158 -2.02 13.56 9.81
C ALA A 158 -1.05 14.14 8.75
N GLY A 159 -1.46 15.20 8.04
CA GLY A 159 -0.60 15.90 7.07
C GLY A 159 0.61 16.58 7.73
N TYR A 160 0.40 17.31 8.84
CA TYR A 160 1.49 17.92 9.59
C TYR A 160 2.49 16.90 10.13
N TYR A 161 1.99 15.79 10.71
CA TYR A 161 2.88 14.73 11.20
C TYR A 161 3.68 14.06 10.07
N CYS A 162 3.04 13.83 8.92
CA CYS A 162 3.70 13.30 7.73
C CYS A 162 4.77 14.25 7.19
N LEU A 163 4.47 15.55 7.06
CA LEU A 163 5.41 16.56 6.60
C LEU A 163 6.61 16.68 7.55
N ALA A 164 6.39 16.67 8.87
CA ALA A 164 7.49 16.68 9.84
C ALA A 164 8.45 15.50 9.63
N SER A 165 7.89 14.30 9.40
CA SER A 165 8.66 13.07 9.16
C SER A 165 9.44 13.14 7.84
N LEU A 166 8.81 13.62 6.77
CA LEU A 166 9.45 13.77 5.46
C LEU A 166 10.55 14.83 5.46
N TYR A 167 10.31 15.99 6.08
CA TYR A 167 11.28 17.07 6.19
C TYR A 167 12.48 16.67 7.05
N LYS A 168 12.27 15.87 8.10
CA LYS A 168 13.37 15.24 8.84
C LYS A 168 14.22 14.38 7.92
N LYS A 169 13.60 13.49 7.13
CA LYS A 169 14.30 12.61 6.18
C LYS A 169 15.00 13.36 5.06
N SER A 170 14.50 14.54 4.66
CA SER A 170 15.15 15.41 3.69
C SER A 170 16.15 16.40 4.32
N ASN A 171 16.56 16.20 5.57
CA ASN A 171 17.47 17.05 6.32
C ASN A 171 17.07 18.54 6.39
N ASN A 172 15.77 18.83 6.44
CA ASN A 172 15.22 20.17 6.59
C ASN A 172 14.64 20.36 8.00
N LYS A 173 15.52 20.69 8.95
CA LYS A 173 15.17 20.86 10.37
C LYS A 173 14.10 21.93 10.59
N GLU A 174 14.23 23.08 9.95
CA GLU A 174 13.31 24.22 10.14
C GLU A 174 11.87 23.83 9.77
N LYS A 175 11.67 23.27 8.58
CA LYS A 175 10.34 22.82 8.13
C LYS A 175 9.83 21.63 8.91
N ALA A 176 10.71 20.75 9.38
CA ALA A 176 10.32 19.64 10.24
C ALA A 176 9.77 20.16 11.60
N LEU A 177 10.45 21.15 12.21
CA LEU A 177 10.01 21.79 13.44
C LEU A 177 8.69 22.56 13.26
N GLU A 178 8.56 23.30 12.16
CA GLU A 178 7.32 24.02 11.83
C GLU A 178 6.12 23.06 11.85
N ASN A 179 6.24 21.92 11.17
CA ASN A 179 5.15 20.97 11.01
C ASN A 179 4.85 20.17 12.28
N ILE A 180 5.87 19.71 13.04
CA ILE A 180 5.60 18.97 14.28
C ILE A 180 4.99 19.86 15.36
N ASN A 181 5.38 21.14 15.41
CA ASN A 181 4.79 22.11 16.33
C ASN A 181 3.34 22.45 15.92
N ALA A 182 3.07 22.59 14.61
CA ALA A 182 1.71 22.78 14.11
C ALA A 182 0.79 21.59 14.45
N PHE A 183 1.30 20.35 14.32
CA PHE A 183 0.58 19.16 14.78
C PHE A 183 0.23 19.26 16.27
N ILE A 184 1.23 19.54 17.11
CA ILE A 184 1.08 19.59 18.57
C ILE A 184 0.04 20.63 18.98
N SER A 185 0.10 21.85 18.41
CA SER A 185 -0.85 22.93 18.70
C SER A 185 -2.27 22.54 18.30
N LYS A 186 -2.47 22.13 17.04
CA LYS A 186 -3.80 21.79 16.51
C LYS A 186 -4.41 20.57 17.18
N ASN A 187 -3.60 19.59 17.57
CA ASN A 187 -4.09 18.42 18.31
C ASN A 187 -4.59 18.84 19.71
N ALA A 188 -3.86 19.73 20.39
CA ALA A 188 -4.28 20.27 21.69
C ALA A 188 -5.56 21.11 21.59
N GLU A 189 -5.68 21.95 20.56
CA GLU A 189 -6.90 22.73 20.27
C GLU A 189 -8.14 21.83 20.09
N LYS A 190 -7.95 20.62 19.54
CA LYS A 190 -8.99 19.59 19.37
C LYS A 190 -9.22 18.73 20.61
N GLY A 191 -8.58 19.06 21.75
CA GLY A 191 -8.67 18.30 23.01
C GLY A 191 -7.86 16.99 23.01
N GLY A 192 -7.04 16.76 21.99
CA GLY A 192 -6.17 15.60 21.87
C GLY A 192 -4.96 15.70 22.81
N LYS A 193 -4.39 14.54 23.15
CA LYS A 193 -3.12 14.44 23.87
C LYS A 193 -2.05 13.96 22.91
N ASN A 194 -0.86 14.54 22.97
CA ASN A 194 0.28 14.10 22.19
C ASN A 194 0.89 12.86 22.85
N ASP A 195 1.03 11.78 22.09
CA ASP A 195 1.64 10.55 22.57
C ASP A 195 3.18 10.64 22.55
N GLN A 196 3.83 9.59 23.08
CA GLN A 196 5.29 9.51 23.14
C GLN A 196 5.94 9.57 21.74
N ARG A 197 5.27 9.10 20.68
CA ARG A 197 5.83 9.08 19.32
C ARG A 197 5.94 10.49 18.75
N VAL A 198 4.95 11.34 19.03
CA VAL A 198 4.97 12.76 18.63
C VAL A 198 6.11 13.50 19.33
N MET A 199 6.26 13.29 20.64
CA MET A 199 7.32 13.93 21.42
C MET A 199 8.71 13.43 21.01
N ALA A 200 8.88 12.13 20.78
CA ALA A 200 10.13 11.55 20.30
C ALA A 200 10.53 12.10 18.93
N LEU A 201 9.58 12.21 17.98
CA LEU A 201 9.86 12.80 16.67
C LEU A 201 10.33 14.25 16.81
N LYS A 202 9.69 15.05 17.67
CA LYS A 202 10.12 16.44 17.94
C LYS A 202 11.55 16.49 18.49
N GLU A 203 11.87 15.68 19.49
CA GLU A 203 13.21 15.62 20.07
C GLU A 203 14.28 15.19 19.06
N GLU A 204 13.96 14.22 18.20
CA GLU A 204 14.85 13.79 17.13
C GLU A 204 15.11 14.90 16.13
N ILE A 205 14.09 15.68 15.76
CA ILE A 205 14.23 16.84 14.87
C ILE A 205 15.07 17.93 15.54
N GLU A 206 14.86 18.20 16.84
CA GLU A 206 15.64 19.19 17.59
C GLU A 206 17.14 18.85 17.64
N LYS A 207 17.50 17.57 17.54
CA LYS A 207 18.88 17.05 17.56
C LYS A 207 19.55 16.96 16.18
N MET A 208 18.82 17.12 15.08
CA MET A 208 19.40 17.23 13.72
C MET A 208 20.38 18.40 13.63
#